data_AF-N1PCQ1-F1
#
_entry.id   AF-N1PCQ1-F1
#
_cell.length_a   1.000
_cell.length_b   1.000
_cell.length_c   1.000
_cell.angle_alpha   90.00
_cell.angle_beta   90.00
_cell.angle_gamma   90.00
#
_symmetry.space_group_name_H-M   'P 1'
#
loop_
_entity.id
_entity.type
_entity.pdbx_description
1 polymer ?
#
loop_
_entity_poly.entity_id
_entity_poly.type
_entity_poly.pdbx_seq_one_letter_code
_entity_poly.pdbx_strand_id
1 'polypeptide(L)'
;MSSAPAARGRHVCTICLEVIGERAVAVPCNHLTFDYLCLVSWLQQQSTCPLCKAKVTEVQYDWRSPDDYKTYRVPEPTVEAVKASSSRLNSSHQRYYRGLPVPQQSRFQRPRVTYTPSFDDSLNRRRHIYRNRLYSLHVGANRISQYRDFTALAFATSTGLQSKARMFLRRELQVFTFLDHAPRGGNRDFMIEYIVAILRNNELRGADGKVEELVKDFLGLENTRQLLHELEAWLRSPHTSLQDWDRWVQYAYDAERSLSKRGLT
;
A
#
# COMPACT_ATOMS: atom_id res chain seq x y z
N MET A 1 46.51 -17.33 -6.15
CA MET A 1 45.35 -18.01 -6.78
C MET A 1 44.53 -18.64 -5.67
N SER A 2 43.24 -18.29 -5.60
CA SER A 2 42.13 -18.92 -4.84
C SER A 2 41.02 -17.86 -4.78
N SER A 3 40.37 -17.61 -5.91
CA SER A 3 39.06 -18.18 -6.29
C SER A 3 37.91 -17.41 -5.66
N ALA A 4 37.44 -16.40 -6.40
CA ALA A 4 36.15 -15.76 -6.17
C ALA A 4 35.03 -16.80 -6.33
N PRO A 5 34.02 -16.85 -5.45
CA PRO A 5 32.86 -17.67 -5.69
C PRO A 5 32.02 -17.00 -6.78
N ALA A 6 31.74 -17.77 -7.83
CA ALA A 6 30.94 -17.40 -8.98
C ALA A 6 29.62 -16.73 -8.57
N ALA A 7 29.29 -15.63 -9.25
CA ALA A 7 27.99 -15.00 -9.23
C ALA A 7 26.90 -15.99 -9.69
N ARG A 8 26.36 -16.77 -8.75
CA ARG A 8 25.11 -17.48 -8.96
C ARG A 8 24.02 -16.41 -9.02
N GLY A 9 23.35 -16.30 -10.17
CA GLY A 9 22.27 -15.34 -10.40
C GLY A 9 21.33 -15.30 -9.22
N ARG A 10 21.37 -14.19 -8.47
CA ARG A 10 20.45 -13.95 -7.36
C ARG A 10 19.06 -13.87 -7.98
N HIS A 11 18.27 -14.93 -7.81
CA HIS A 11 16.88 -14.89 -8.24
C HIS A 11 16.16 -13.83 -7.39
N VAL A 12 15.60 -12.84 -8.06
CA VAL A 12 14.89 -11.71 -7.45
C VAL A 12 13.39 -12.03 -7.45
N CYS A 13 12.73 -11.77 -6.35
CA CYS A 13 11.29 -11.96 -6.21
C CYS A 13 10.56 -10.92 -7.04
N THR A 14 9.65 -11.30 -7.95
CA THR A 14 8.93 -10.34 -8.79
C THR A 14 7.84 -9.56 -8.04
N ILE A 15 7.57 -9.92 -6.78
CA ILE A 15 6.57 -9.25 -5.93
C ILE A 15 7.24 -8.17 -5.06
N CYS A 16 8.31 -8.51 -4.33
CA CYS A 16 9.02 -7.55 -3.46
C CYS A 16 10.26 -6.92 -4.10
N LEU A 17 10.72 -7.45 -5.24
CA LEU A 17 11.96 -7.03 -5.93
C LEU A 17 13.24 -7.18 -5.10
N GLU A 18 13.19 -7.95 -4.01
CA GLU A 18 14.35 -8.32 -3.20
C GLU A 18 14.92 -9.69 -3.62
N VAL A 19 16.10 -10.03 -3.11
CA VAL A 19 16.70 -11.36 -3.33
C VAL A 19 15.83 -12.41 -2.64
N ILE A 20 15.43 -13.45 -3.36
CA ILE A 20 14.60 -14.52 -2.81
C ILE A 20 15.33 -15.19 -1.65
N GLY A 21 14.79 -15.03 -0.45
CA GLY A 21 15.26 -15.67 0.78
C GLY A 21 14.70 -17.08 0.92
N GLU A 22 13.40 -17.25 0.66
CA GLU A 22 12.72 -18.55 0.71
C GLU A 22 11.90 -18.75 -0.55
N ARG A 23 12.40 -19.60 -1.46
CA ARG A 23 11.77 -19.80 -2.76
C ARG A 23 10.42 -20.50 -2.63
N ALA A 24 9.43 -19.95 -3.31
CA ALA A 24 8.11 -20.56 -3.43
C ALA A 24 7.75 -20.88 -4.88
N VAL A 25 7.12 -22.04 -5.07
CA VAL A 25 6.65 -22.55 -6.36
C VAL A 25 5.13 -22.53 -6.40
N ALA A 26 4.56 -21.85 -7.39
CA ALA A 26 3.11 -21.76 -7.59
C ALA A 26 2.59 -22.94 -8.43
N VAL A 27 1.82 -23.84 -7.83
CA VAL A 27 1.24 -25.01 -8.51
C VAL A 27 -0.14 -24.67 -9.09
N PRO A 28 -0.47 -25.01 -10.36
CA PRO A 28 0.26 -25.90 -11.28
C PRO A 28 1.18 -25.19 -12.29
N CYS A 29 1.23 -23.86 -12.30
CA CYS A 29 1.98 -23.11 -13.31
C CYS A 29 3.51 -23.13 -13.14
N ASN A 30 4.00 -23.67 -12.03
CA ASN A 30 5.42 -23.87 -11.65
C ASN A 30 6.30 -22.62 -11.75
N HIS A 31 5.71 -21.42 -11.68
CA HIS A 31 6.47 -20.19 -11.55
C HIS A 31 7.12 -20.09 -10.17
N LEU A 32 8.40 -19.72 -10.15
CA LEU A 32 9.30 -19.87 -8.99
C LEU A 32 10.10 -18.60 -8.63
N THR A 33 9.76 -17.46 -9.24
CA THR A 33 10.42 -16.17 -9.03
C THR A 33 9.76 -15.38 -7.90
N PHE A 34 9.41 -16.04 -6.81
CA PHE A 34 8.72 -15.44 -5.68
C PHE A 34 9.36 -15.90 -4.36
N ASP A 35 9.38 -15.00 -3.39
CA ASP A 35 9.49 -15.35 -1.98
C ASP A 35 8.18 -15.95 -1.48
N TYR A 36 8.29 -16.92 -0.58
CA TYR A 36 7.17 -17.61 0.04
C TYR A 36 6.15 -16.67 0.68
N LEU A 37 6.61 -15.76 1.54
CA LEU A 37 5.72 -14.81 2.20
C LEU A 37 5.02 -13.88 1.21
N CYS A 38 5.72 -13.47 0.14
CA CYS A 38 5.16 -12.62 -0.90
C CYS A 38 4.07 -13.34 -1.70
N LEU A 39 4.33 -14.59 -2.10
CA LEU A 39 3.35 -15.37 -2.86
C LEU A 39 2.13 -15.73 -2.02
N VAL A 40 2.31 -16.11 -0.75
CA VAL A 40 1.18 -16.40 0.16
C VAL A 40 0.33 -15.16 0.40
N SER A 41 0.96 -14.00 0.63
CA SER A 41 0.23 -12.73 0.84
C SER A 41 -0.59 -12.33 -0.39
N TRP A 42 -0.06 -12.57 -1.59
CA TRP A 42 -0.80 -12.40 -2.84
C TRP A 42 -2.00 -13.33 -2.93
N LEU A 43 -1.81 -14.62 -2.63
CA LEU A 43 -2.85 -15.65 -2.76
C LEU A 43 -4.00 -15.52 -1.76
N GLN A 44 -3.79 -14.81 -0.65
CA GLN A 44 -4.87 -14.42 0.26
C GLN A 44 -5.85 -13.42 -0.36
N GLN A 45 -5.41 -12.62 -1.34
CA GLN A 45 -6.25 -11.64 -2.02
C GLN A 45 -6.73 -12.13 -3.38
N GLN A 46 -5.88 -12.85 -4.12
CA GLN A 46 -6.14 -13.33 -5.47
C GLN A 46 -5.60 -14.75 -5.60
N SER A 47 -6.46 -15.74 -5.82
CA SER A 47 -6.06 -17.15 -6.01
C SER A 47 -5.40 -17.44 -7.36
N THR A 48 -4.77 -16.45 -7.99
CA THR A 48 -4.13 -16.54 -9.32
C THR A 48 -2.65 -16.17 -9.25
N CYS A 49 -1.85 -16.72 -10.16
CA CYS A 49 -0.42 -16.46 -10.24
C CYS A 49 -0.15 -15.02 -10.72
N PRO A 50 0.76 -14.25 -10.08
CA PRO A 50 1.10 -12.89 -10.51
C PRO A 50 1.64 -12.79 -11.94
N LEU A 51 2.27 -13.85 -12.46
CA LEU A 51 2.93 -13.83 -13.77
C LEU A 51 2.00 -14.27 -14.90
N CYS A 52 1.30 -15.39 -14.73
CA CYS A 52 0.52 -16.00 -15.80
C CYS A 52 -1.00 -15.96 -15.57
N LYS A 53 -1.45 -15.45 -14.42
CA LYS A 53 -2.86 -15.39 -14.00
C LYS A 53 -3.55 -16.76 -13.88
N ALA A 54 -2.82 -17.87 -13.98
CA ALA A 54 -3.36 -19.21 -13.75
C ALA A 54 -3.80 -19.37 -12.29
N LYS A 55 -4.91 -20.08 -12.04
CA LYS A 55 -5.37 -20.38 -10.67
C LYS A 55 -4.31 -21.21 -9.94
N VAL A 56 -3.88 -20.75 -8.77
CA VAL A 56 -2.89 -21.43 -7.94
C VAL A 56 -3.63 -22.21 -6.85
N THR A 57 -3.39 -23.51 -6.79
CA THR A 57 -4.01 -24.41 -5.81
C THR A 57 -3.13 -24.59 -4.58
N GLU A 58 -1.82 -24.67 -4.79
CA GLU A 58 -0.85 -24.97 -3.75
C GLU A 58 0.44 -24.17 -3.96
N VAL A 59 1.11 -23.87 -2.85
CA VAL A 59 2.44 -23.25 -2.84
C VAL A 59 3.41 -24.20 -2.17
N GLN A 60 4.45 -24.61 -2.88
CA GLN A 60 5.52 -25.46 -2.34
C GLN A 60 6.73 -24.60 -1.97
N TYR A 61 7.26 -24.74 -0.75
CA TYR A 61 8.33 -23.93 -0.16
C TYR A 61 9.24 -24.76 0.78
N ASP A 62 10.35 -24.19 1.25
CA ASP A 62 11.33 -24.87 2.14
C ASP A 62 11.83 -26.22 1.57
N TRP A 63 12.29 -26.21 0.32
CA TRP A 63 12.84 -27.39 -0.35
C TRP A 63 14.21 -27.76 0.23
N ARG A 64 14.29 -28.83 1.02
CA ARG A 64 15.53 -29.36 1.62
C ARG A 64 16.08 -30.58 0.86
N SER A 65 15.21 -31.28 0.15
CA SER A 65 15.49 -32.43 -0.73
C SER A 65 14.41 -32.47 -1.84
N PRO A 66 14.57 -33.18 -2.97
CA PRO A 66 13.53 -33.31 -3.99
C PRO A 66 12.18 -33.82 -3.44
N ASP A 67 12.22 -34.61 -2.37
CA ASP A 67 11.04 -35.19 -1.70
C ASP A 67 10.70 -34.53 -0.34
N ASP A 68 11.48 -33.54 0.11
CA ASP A 68 11.30 -32.85 1.41
C ASP A 68 11.03 -31.36 1.19
N TYR A 69 9.74 -31.01 1.16
CA TYR A 69 9.24 -29.64 1.01
C TYR A 69 7.94 -29.45 1.80
N LYS A 70 7.67 -28.20 2.17
CA LYS A 70 6.41 -27.81 2.82
C LYS A 70 5.41 -27.31 1.79
N THR A 71 4.13 -27.60 2.02
CA THR A 71 3.05 -27.18 1.13
C THR A 71 2.05 -26.31 1.89
N TYR A 72 1.79 -25.11 1.36
CA TYR A 72 0.68 -24.25 1.76
C TYR A 72 -0.47 -24.41 0.77
N ARG A 73 -1.63 -24.86 1.24
CA ARG A 73 -2.84 -24.95 0.42
C ARG A 73 -3.58 -23.62 0.45
N VAL A 74 -3.87 -23.08 -0.74
CA VAL A 74 -4.64 -21.84 -0.86
C VAL A 74 -6.09 -22.16 -0.48
N PRO A 75 -6.67 -21.53 0.55
CA PRO A 75 -8.07 -21.73 0.89
C PRO A 75 -8.94 -21.31 -0.30
N GLU A 76 -9.73 -22.23 -0.85
CA GLU A 76 -10.75 -21.83 -1.81
C GLU A 76 -11.79 -20.96 -1.09
N PRO A 77 -12.26 -19.85 -1.71
CA PRO A 77 -13.39 -19.11 -1.19
C PRO A 77 -14.56 -20.09 -1.07
N THR A 78 -15.02 -20.34 0.16
CA THR A 78 -16.03 -21.35 0.46
C THR A 78 -17.29 -21.10 -0.37
N VAL A 79 -17.68 -22.14 -1.10
CA VAL A 79 -18.77 -22.23 -2.07
C VAL A 79 -20.19 -22.03 -1.49
N GLU A 80 -20.33 -21.58 -0.25
CA GLU A 80 -21.63 -21.31 0.37
C GLU A 80 -22.24 -19.97 -0.11
N ALA A 81 -21.44 -19.06 -0.66
CA ALA A 81 -21.88 -17.75 -1.12
C ALA A 81 -22.19 -17.64 -2.63
N VAL A 82 -21.98 -18.70 -3.43
CA VAL A 82 -22.02 -18.62 -4.92
C VAL A 82 -23.25 -19.30 -5.54
N LYS A 83 -24.10 -19.99 -4.76
CA LYS A 83 -25.28 -20.69 -5.32
C LYS A 83 -26.51 -19.81 -5.58
N ALA A 84 -26.47 -18.51 -5.27
CA ALA A 84 -27.65 -17.64 -5.40
C ALA A 84 -27.78 -16.88 -6.73
N SER A 85 -26.82 -16.99 -7.66
CA SER A 85 -26.69 -16.02 -8.76
C SER A 85 -26.83 -16.56 -10.19
N SER A 86 -27.05 -17.87 -10.40
CA SER A 86 -26.89 -18.49 -11.74
C SER A 86 -28.12 -19.22 -12.29
N SER A 87 -29.34 -18.89 -11.88
CA SER A 87 -30.52 -19.53 -12.48
C SER A 87 -31.78 -18.68 -12.45
N ARG A 88 -31.82 -17.54 -13.16
CA ARG A 88 -33.10 -16.92 -13.57
C ARG A 88 -33.03 -16.23 -14.93
N LEU A 89 -32.94 -17.03 -15.98
CA LEU A 89 -33.52 -16.71 -17.28
C LEU A 89 -34.10 -18.00 -17.87
N ASN A 90 -35.32 -18.34 -17.47
CA ASN A 90 -36.34 -18.79 -18.43
C ASN A 90 -37.72 -18.69 -17.78
N SER A 91 -38.52 -17.78 -18.33
CA SER A 91 -39.95 -17.67 -18.06
C SER A 91 -40.66 -18.72 -18.91
N SER A 92 -41.55 -19.52 -18.31
CA SER A 92 -42.84 -19.89 -18.92
C SER A 92 -43.66 -20.85 -18.05
N HIS A 93 -44.91 -20.44 -17.84
CA HIS A 93 -46.12 -21.23 -17.59
C HIS A 93 -46.58 -21.60 -16.16
N GLN A 94 -47.72 -20.97 -15.85
CA GLN A 94 -48.92 -21.50 -15.20
C GLN A 94 -49.05 -21.52 -13.66
N ARG A 95 -49.76 -20.49 -13.17
CA ARG A 95 -51.04 -20.51 -12.41
C ARG A 95 -51.21 -21.61 -11.34
N TYR A 96 -51.44 -21.21 -10.09
CA TYR A 96 -52.77 -21.18 -9.43
C TYR A 96 -52.70 -20.47 -8.06
N TYR A 97 -53.81 -19.83 -7.69
CA TYR A 97 -54.04 -18.94 -6.54
C TYR A 97 -53.98 -19.60 -5.14
N ARG A 98 -53.50 -18.87 -4.11
CA ARG A 98 -54.32 -18.27 -3.02
C ARG A 98 -53.46 -17.64 -1.91
N GLY A 99 -53.80 -16.40 -1.51
CA GLY A 99 -53.41 -15.78 -0.23
C GLY A 99 -52.86 -14.35 -0.33
N LEU A 100 -53.67 -13.35 0.03
CA LEU A 100 -53.30 -11.94 0.32
C LEU A 100 -53.50 -11.70 1.84
N PRO A 101 -53.04 -10.59 2.48
CA PRO A 101 -51.98 -9.62 2.14
C PRO A 101 -51.09 -9.19 3.36
N VAL A 102 -49.88 -8.64 3.14
CA VAL A 102 -49.26 -7.67 4.08
C VAL A 102 -48.45 -6.64 3.28
N PRO A 103 -48.76 -5.33 3.35
CA PRO A 103 -47.96 -4.29 2.70
C PRO A 103 -46.85 -3.83 3.64
N GLN A 104 -45.63 -4.35 3.49
CA GLN A 104 -44.44 -3.78 4.11
C GLN A 104 -43.68 -2.96 3.06
N GLN A 105 -43.76 -1.63 3.18
CA GLN A 105 -42.96 -0.68 2.41
C GLN A 105 -41.47 -1.03 2.53
N SER A 106 -40.93 -1.71 1.53
CA SER A 106 -39.52 -2.04 1.46
C SER A 106 -38.80 -0.82 0.88
N ARG A 107 -38.16 -0.04 1.76
CA ARG A 107 -37.16 0.95 1.39
C ARG A 107 -36.16 0.29 0.44
N PHE A 108 -36.01 0.82 -0.76
CA PHE A 108 -34.93 0.47 -1.67
C PHE A 108 -33.57 0.70 -0.99
N GLN A 109 -32.96 -0.35 -0.43
CA GLN A 109 -31.55 -0.34 -0.05
C GLN A 109 -30.74 -0.51 -1.33
N ARG A 110 -30.19 0.59 -1.84
CA ARG A 110 -29.13 0.53 -2.85
C ARG A 110 -27.90 -0.16 -2.25
N PRO A 111 -27.28 -1.15 -2.91
CA PRO A 111 -26.03 -1.74 -2.45
C PRO A 111 -24.93 -0.68 -2.40
N ARG A 112 -24.27 -0.50 -1.25
CA ARG A 112 -23.05 0.30 -1.14
C ARG A 112 -21.92 -0.47 -1.82
N VAL A 113 -21.49 -0.02 -3.00
CA VAL A 113 -20.21 -0.44 -3.58
C VAL A 113 -19.09 0.11 -2.70
N THR A 114 -18.32 -0.75 -2.03
CA THR A 114 -17.08 -0.35 -1.34
C THR A 114 -16.00 -0.10 -2.38
N TYR A 115 -15.92 1.15 -2.86
CA TYR A 115 -14.86 1.60 -3.76
C TYR A 115 -13.49 1.44 -3.09
N THR A 116 -12.67 0.53 -3.62
CA THR A 116 -11.25 0.45 -3.33
C THR A 116 -10.52 1.30 -4.38
N PRO A 117 -9.86 2.41 -4.00
CA PRO A 117 -9.18 3.25 -4.98
C PRO A 117 -8.06 2.46 -5.66
N SER A 118 -7.96 2.58 -6.99
CA SER A 118 -6.81 2.03 -7.71
C SER A 118 -5.52 2.72 -7.24
N PHE A 119 -4.37 2.08 -7.44
CA PHE A 119 -3.06 2.70 -7.21
C PHE A 119 -2.93 4.03 -7.98
N ASP A 120 -3.39 4.06 -9.23
CA ASP A 120 -3.39 5.25 -10.07
C ASP A 120 -4.27 6.37 -9.49
N ASP A 121 -5.41 6.01 -8.89
CA ASP A 121 -6.31 6.96 -8.24
C ASP A 121 -5.66 7.58 -6.98
N SER A 122 -4.97 6.76 -6.17
CA SER A 122 -4.21 7.24 -5.00
C SER A 122 -3.08 8.18 -5.44
N LEU A 123 -2.30 7.82 -6.45
CA LEU A 123 -1.19 8.66 -6.94
C LEU A 123 -1.71 9.98 -7.56
N ASN A 124 -2.81 9.94 -8.32
CA ASN A 124 -3.44 11.14 -8.85
C ASN A 124 -3.94 12.08 -7.74
N ARG A 125 -4.51 11.52 -6.66
CA ARG A 125 -4.84 12.31 -5.47
C ARG A 125 -3.61 12.96 -4.85
N ARG A 126 -2.49 12.24 -4.71
CA ARG A 126 -1.23 12.82 -4.21
C ARG A 126 -0.72 13.93 -5.12
N ARG A 127 -0.74 13.75 -6.45
CA ARG A 127 -0.38 14.81 -7.41
C ARG A 127 -1.22 16.08 -7.21
N HIS A 128 -2.51 15.95 -6.98
CA HIS A 128 -3.39 17.08 -6.66
C HIS A 128 -2.97 17.79 -5.36
N ILE A 129 -2.64 17.03 -4.31
CA ILE A 129 -2.18 17.56 -3.01
C ILE A 129 -0.91 18.40 -3.16
N TYR A 130 0.12 17.88 -3.86
CA TYR A 130 1.36 18.65 -4.08
C TYR A 130 1.14 19.85 -4.98
N ARG A 131 0.37 19.70 -6.07
CA ARG A 131 0.11 20.78 -7.02
C ARG A 131 -0.59 21.96 -6.36
N ASN A 132 -1.52 21.71 -5.44
CA ASN A 132 -2.33 22.74 -4.79
C ASN A 132 -1.82 23.11 -3.39
N ARG A 133 -0.62 22.64 -2.99
CA ARG A 133 -0.01 22.95 -1.68
C ARG A 133 -0.93 22.68 -0.50
N LEU A 134 -1.65 21.56 -0.56
CA LEU A 134 -2.51 21.13 0.52
C LEU A 134 -1.67 20.45 1.60
N TYR A 135 -1.53 21.11 2.75
CA TYR A 135 -0.86 20.54 3.92
C TYR A 135 -1.86 19.75 4.76
N SER A 136 -1.47 18.54 5.21
CA SER A 136 -2.27 17.77 6.14
C SER A 136 -2.43 18.52 7.46
N LEU A 137 -3.61 18.45 8.06
CA LEU A 137 -3.86 19.02 9.38
C LEU A 137 -3.06 18.28 10.45
N HIS A 138 -2.54 19.04 11.42
CA HIS A 138 -1.78 18.48 12.52
C HIS A 138 -2.68 17.72 13.49
N VAL A 139 -2.30 16.48 13.82
CA VAL A 139 -2.96 15.68 14.86
C VAL A 139 -2.03 15.56 16.06
N GLY A 140 -2.48 16.07 17.21
CA GLY A 140 -1.72 16.00 18.45
C GLY A 140 -1.49 14.57 18.93
N ALA A 141 -0.34 14.32 19.55
CA ALA A 141 -0.07 13.05 20.21
C ALA A 141 -0.90 12.92 21.49
N ASN A 142 -1.88 12.02 21.47
CA ASN A 142 -2.66 11.68 22.65
C ASN A 142 -3.10 10.21 22.59
N ARG A 143 -3.57 9.68 23.72
CA ARG A 143 -4.00 8.27 23.83
C ARG A 143 -5.17 7.90 22.90
N ILE A 144 -5.99 8.88 22.53
CA ILE A 144 -7.20 8.68 21.72
C ILE A 144 -6.84 8.62 20.22
N SER A 145 -5.99 9.54 19.75
CA SER A 145 -5.49 9.62 18.38
C SER A 145 -4.43 8.56 18.09
N GLN A 146 -3.73 8.10 19.13
CA GLN A 146 -2.59 7.19 19.06
C GLN A 146 -1.41 7.72 18.24
N TYR A 147 -1.41 9.01 17.90
CA TYR A 147 -0.25 9.65 17.27
C TYR A 147 0.89 9.72 18.28
N ARG A 148 2.12 9.48 17.83
CA ARG A 148 3.31 9.45 18.68
C ARG A 148 4.46 10.22 18.07
N ASP A 149 5.11 11.01 18.90
CA ASP A 149 6.34 11.73 18.58
C ASP A 149 7.51 10.74 18.52
N PHE A 150 8.52 11.05 17.73
CA PHE A 150 9.74 10.26 17.61
C PHE A 150 10.96 11.17 17.53
N THR A 151 12.10 10.69 18.01
CA THR A 151 13.39 11.37 17.90
C THR A 151 14.24 10.74 16.78
N ALA A 152 15.30 11.43 16.35
CA ALA A 152 16.24 10.86 15.38
C ALA A 152 16.83 9.52 15.85
N LEU A 153 17.16 9.41 17.14
CA LEU A 153 17.64 8.16 17.74
C LEU A 153 16.58 7.05 17.71
N ALA A 154 15.31 7.38 18.01
CA ALA A 154 14.22 6.41 17.93
C ALA A 154 14.01 5.91 16.48
N PHE A 155 14.15 6.81 15.50
CA PHE A 155 14.10 6.45 14.08
C PHE A 155 15.29 5.56 13.67
N ALA A 156 16.50 5.89 14.12
CA ALA A 156 17.71 5.13 13.82
C ALA A 156 17.66 3.68 14.34
N THR A 157 17.06 3.47 15.51
CA THR A 157 16.95 2.13 16.13
C THR A 157 15.75 1.33 15.62
N SER A 158 14.67 2.01 15.21
CA SER A 158 13.42 1.34 14.80
C SER A 158 13.42 0.99 13.31
N THR A 159 13.59 -0.29 13.00
CA THR A 159 13.42 -0.82 11.63
C THR A 159 12.00 -0.59 11.11
N GLY A 160 10.99 -0.64 12.00
CA GLY A 160 9.60 -0.36 11.67
C GLY A 160 9.36 1.06 11.17
N LEU A 161 9.93 2.08 11.84
CA LEU A 161 9.82 3.48 11.39
C LEU A 161 10.55 3.70 10.06
N GLN A 162 11.70 3.08 9.86
CA GLN A 162 12.44 3.17 8.61
C GLN A 162 11.69 2.52 7.45
N SER A 163 11.14 1.32 7.64
CA SER A 163 10.29 0.66 6.63
C SER A 163 9.02 1.46 6.33
N LYS A 164 8.42 2.06 7.36
CA LYS A 164 7.26 2.95 7.23
C LYS A 164 7.60 4.22 6.44
N ALA A 165 8.78 4.82 6.66
CA ALA A 165 9.27 5.94 5.86
C ALA A 165 9.47 5.55 4.40
N ARG A 166 10.15 4.43 4.13
CA ARG A 166 10.35 3.90 2.76
C ARG A 166 9.04 3.68 2.03
N MET A 167 8.04 3.09 2.70
CA MET A 167 6.72 2.84 2.13
C MET A 167 6.08 4.14 1.60
N PHE A 168 6.13 5.20 2.41
CA PHE A 168 5.61 6.50 2.03
C PHE A 168 6.41 7.14 0.89
N LEU A 169 7.74 7.20 1.03
CA LEU A 169 8.62 7.82 0.04
C LEU A 169 8.52 7.16 -1.34
N ARG A 170 8.35 5.83 -1.40
CA ARG A 170 8.13 5.09 -2.66
C ARG A 170 6.94 5.58 -3.45
N ARG A 171 5.83 5.94 -2.79
CA ARG A 171 4.65 6.52 -3.44
C ARG A 171 4.85 8.00 -3.73
N GLU A 172 5.28 8.78 -2.74
CA GLU A 172 5.32 10.23 -2.88
C GLU A 172 6.33 10.71 -3.93
N LEU A 173 7.50 10.08 -4.01
CA LEU A 173 8.50 10.47 -5.01
C LEU A 173 8.06 10.16 -6.46
N GLN A 174 7.01 9.35 -6.66
CA GLN A 174 6.37 9.17 -7.97
C GLN A 174 5.54 10.39 -8.42
N VAL A 175 5.23 11.32 -7.52
CA VAL A 175 4.61 12.60 -7.87
C VAL A 175 5.59 13.46 -8.67
N PHE A 176 6.89 13.35 -8.38
CA PHE A 176 7.95 14.12 -9.02
C PHE A 176 8.47 13.39 -10.26
N THR A 177 7.82 13.59 -11.41
CA THR A 177 8.19 12.93 -12.68
C THR A 177 9.54 13.40 -13.22
N PHE A 178 10.01 14.61 -12.85
CA PHE A 178 11.34 15.09 -13.24
C PHE A 178 12.49 14.24 -12.65
N LEU A 179 12.23 13.46 -11.60
CA LEU A 179 13.21 12.51 -11.05
C LEU A 179 13.47 11.32 -11.99
N ASP A 180 12.55 11.01 -12.91
CA ASP A 180 12.72 9.92 -13.88
C ASP A 180 13.75 10.25 -14.98
N HIS A 181 14.07 11.53 -15.15
CA HIS A 181 14.90 12.04 -16.25
C HIS A 181 16.13 12.80 -15.76
N ALA A 182 16.45 12.72 -14.46
CA ALA A 182 17.54 13.47 -13.87
C ALA A 182 18.90 13.01 -14.46
N PRO A 183 19.63 13.88 -15.18
CA PRO A 183 20.89 13.51 -15.86
C PRO A 183 22.01 13.12 -14.90
N ARG A 184 21.87 13.39 -13.60
CA ARG A 184 22.79 13.02 -12.52
C ARG A 184 22.35 11.77 -11.74
N GLY A 185 21.65 10.83 -12.36
CA GLY A 185 21.43 9.49 -11.80
C GLY A 185 20.69 9.45 -10.45
N GLY A 186 19.83 10.43 -10.18
CA GLY A 186 18.99 10.45 -8.98
C GLY A 186 17.83 9.49 -9.12
N ASN A 187 18.08 8.18 -9.06
CA ASN A 187 17.01 7.19 -9.02
C ASN A 187 16.10 7.48 -7.81
N ARG A 188 14.78 7.32 -7.95
CA ARG A 188 13.85 7.44 -6.81
C ARG A 188 14.30 6.59 -5.63
N ASP A 189 14.85 5.42 -5.90
CA ASP A 189 15.43 4.51 -4.91
C ASP A 189 16.63 5.11 -4.17
N PHE A 190 17.51 5.82 -4.88
CA PHE A 190 18.60 6.56 -4.25
C PHE A 190 18.06 7.65 -3.32
N MET A 191 17.06 8.42 -3.77
CA MET A 191 16.44 9.47 -2.96
C MET A 191 15.75 8.90 -1.71
N ILE A 192 15.11 7.73 -1.82
CA ILE A 192 14.51 7.03 -0.68
C ILE A 192 15.58 6.70 0.36
N GLU A 193 16.66 6.03 -0.05
CA GLU A 193 17.72 5.63 0.89
C GLU A 193 18.49 6.84 1.43
N TYR A 194 18.68 7.88 0.63
CA TYR A 194 19.30 9.13 1.05
C TYR A 194 18.47 9.84 2.13
N ILE A 195 17.16 10.03 1.91
CA ILE A 195 16.27 10.64 2.91
C ILE A 195 16.22 9.78 4.18
N VAL A 196 16.08 8.46 4.07
CA VAL A 196 16.12 7.57 5.24
C VAL A 196 17.46 7.68 5.97
N ALA A 197 18.58 7.80 5.25
CA ALA A 197 19.90 7.99 5.85
C ALA A 197 20.02 9.33 6.60
N ILE A 198 19.49 10.42 6.05
CA ILE A 198 19.46 11.73 6.72
C ILE A 198 18.67 11.64 8.03
N LEU A 199 17.49 11.01 8.02
CA LEU A 199 16.60 10.91 9.18
C LEU A 199 17.16 10.06 10.32
N ARG A 200 18.16 9.20 10.07
CA ARG A 200 18.85 8.47 11.14
C ARG A 200 19.69 9.38 12.04
N ASN A 201 20.13 10.53 11.53
CA ASN A 201 21.09 11.39 12.23
C ASN A 201 20.58 12.80 12.51
N ASN A 202 19.40 13.16 12.00
CA ASN A 202 18.88 14.52 12.08
C ASN A 202 17.38 14.47 12.42
N GLU A 203 16.93 15.42 13.24
CA GLU A 203 15.52 15.55 13.56
C GLU A 203 14.75 16.11 12.35
N LEU A 204 13.61 15.49 12.04
CA LEU A 204 12.80 15.90 10.89
C LEU A 204 12.24 17.33 11.07
N ARG A 205 11.95 17.72 12.31
CA ARG A 205 11.58 19.09 12.74
C ARG A 205 12.69 19.78 13.55
N GLY A 206 13.95 19.54 13.21
CA GLY A 206 15.08 20.24 13.83
C GLY A 206 14.98 21.76 13.61
N ALA A 207 15.23 22.54 14.65
CA ALA A 207 15.25 24.01 14.56
C ALA A 207 16.35 24.54 13.61
N ASP A 208 17.33 23.71 13.30
CA ASP A 208 18.41 23.96 12.34
C ASP A 208 17.97 23.80 10.87
N GLY A 209 16.80 23.20 10.60
CA GLY A 209 16.29 23.04 9.23
C GLY A 209 17.16 22.15 8.33
N LYS A 210 18.08 21.39 8.92
CA LYS A 210 19.14 20.68 8.18
C LYS A 210 18.62 19.65 7.19
N VAL A 211 17.53 18.95 7.54
CA VAL A 211 16.90 17.98 6.64
C VAL A 211 16.32 18.67 5.40
N GLU A 212 15.71 19.83 5.57
CA GLU A 212 15.18 20.64 4.45
C GLU A 212 16.32 21.09 3.54
N GLU A 213 17.42 21.58 4.11
CA GLU A 213 18.59 22.04 3.36
C GLU A 213 19.22 20.93 2.50
N LEU A 214 19.31 19.71 3.02
CA LEU A 214 19.92 18.59 2.30
C LEU A 214 19.04 18.01 1.18
N VAL A 215 17.73 18.23 1.23
CA VAL A 215 16.76 17.64 0.28
C VAL A 215 16.29 18.67 -0.77
N LYS A 216 16.30 19.97 -0.44
CA LYS A 216 15.78 21.03 -1.33
C LYS A 216 16.46 21.10 -2.69
N ASP A 217 17.74 20.72 -2.80
CA ASP A 217 18.48 20.76 -4.07
C ASP A 217 17.96 19.73 -5.07
N PHE A 218 17.30 18.67 -4.60
CA PHE A 218 16.74 17.62 -5.45
C PHE A 218 15.29 17.90 -5.84
N LEU A 219 14.46 18.40 -4.91
CA LEU A 219 13.01 18.53 -5.12
C LEU A 219 12.53 19.98 -5.28
N GLY A 220 13.37 20.95 -4.96
CA GLY A 220 12.98 22.33 -4.70
C GLY A 220 12.47 22.54 -3.27
N LEU A 221 12.57 23.78 -2.79
CA LEU A 221 12.23 24.17 -1.41
C LEU A 221 10.79 23.80 -1.02
N GLU A 222 9.82 24.25 -1.82
CA GLU A 222 8.39 24.06 -1.53
C GLU A 222 7.96 22.59 -1.54
N ASN A 223 8.48 21.80 -2.49
CA ASN A 223 8.17 20.37 -2.55
C ASN A 223 8.81 19.62 -1.39
N THR A 224 10.02 20.02 -0.98
CA THR A 224 10.72 19.44 0.17
C THR A 224 9.95 19.69 1.46
N ARG A 225 9.53 20.93 1.71
CA ARG A 225 8.71 21.29 2.88
C ARG A 225 7.44 20.46 2.96
N GLN A 226 6.70 20.38 1.87
CA GLN A 226 5.47 19.60 1.82
C GLN A 226 5.71 18.10 2.01
N LEU A 227 6.74 17.54 1.36
CA LEU A 227 7.11 16.13 1.51
C LEU A 227 7.47 15.78 2.96
N LEU A 228 8.30 16.62 3.59
CA LEU A 228 8.73 16.41 4.98
C LEU A 228 7.57 16.54 5.96
N HIS A 229 6.69 17.53 5.77
CA HIS A 229 5.47 17.68 6.58
C HIS A 229 4.58 16.44 6.54
N GLU A 230 4.29 15.95 5.33
CA GLU A 230 3.44 14.77 5.14
C GLU A 230 4.12 13.49 5.65
N LEU A 231 5.44 13.36 5.45
CA LEU A 231 6.23 12.24 5.98
C LEU A 231 6.17 12.19 7.50
N GLU A 232 6.30 13.34 8.17
CA GLU A 232 6.18 13.42 9.62
C GLU A 232 4.80 13.00 10.10
N ALA A 233 3.74 13.55 9.49
CA ALA A 233 2.37 13.22 9.83
C ALA A 233 2.10 11.72 9.67
N TRP A 234 2.61 11.11 8.60
CA TRP A 234 2.54 9.67 8.38
C TRP A 234 3.31 8.87 9.43
N LEU A 235 4.57 9.24 9.73
CA LEU A 235 5.41 8.52 10.69
C LEU A 235 4.84 8.57 12.13
N ARG A 236 4.27 9.71 12.52
CA ARG A 236 3.59 9.87 13.82
C ARG A 236 2.29 9.08 13.91
N SER A 237 1.63 8.82 12.79
CA SER A 237 0.31 8.19 12.78
C SER A 237 0.34 6.71 13.23
N PRO A 238 -0.78 6.15 13.72
CA PRO A 238 -0.87 4.73 14.05
C PRO A 238 -1.04 3.82 12.81
N HIS A 239 -1.28 4.39 11.62
CA HIS A 239 -1.59 3.62 10.43
C HIS A 239 -0.38 2.84 9.89
N THR A 240 -0.63 1.64 9.39
CA THR A 240 0.39 0.73 8.82
C THR A 240 0.26 0.60 7.29
N SER A 241 -0.85 1.07 6.71
CA SER A 241 -1.07 1.10 5.27
C SER A 241 -1.32 2.53 4.78
N LEU A 242 -0.82 2.86 3.58
CA LEU A 242 -1.05 4.16 2.96
C LEU A 242 -2.52 4.39 2.61
N GLN A 243 -3.24 3.33 2.27
CA GLN A 243 -4.65 3.39 1.91
C GLN A 243 -5.51 3.77 3.13
N ASP A 244 -5.19 3.23 4.30
CA ASP A 244 -5.88 3.60 5.53
C ASP A 244 -5.55 5.04 5.89
N TRP A 245 -4.28 5.44 5.87
CA TRP A 245 -3.93 6.83 6.16
C TRP A 245 -4.56 7.82 5.19
N ASP A 246 -4.61 7.52 3.89
CA ASP A 246 -5.26 8.36 2.88
C ASP A 246 -6.75 8.63 3.19
N ARG A 247 -7.44 7.67 3.82
CA ARG A 247 -8.85 7.80 4.24
C ARG A 247 -9.04 8.69 5.46
N TRP A 248 -8.03 8.76 6.34
CA TRP A 248 -8.12 9.45 7.63
C TRP A 248 -7.46 10.81 7.65
N VAL A 249 -6.40 11.01 6.85
CA VAL A 249 -5.71 12.29 6.76
C VAL A 249 -6.63 13.37 6.21
N GLN A 250 -6.64 14.53 6.87
CA GLN A 250 -7.47 15.68 6.52
C GLN A 250 -6.59 16.82 6.01
N TYR A 251 -7.07 17.55 5.01
CA TYR A 251 -6.38 18.71 4.44
C TYR A 251 -7.14 20.00 4.74
N ALA A 252 -6.44 21.14 4.75
CA ALA A 252 -7.06 22.44 5.02
C ALA A 252 -8.26 22.74 4.08
N TYR A 253 -8.18 22.32 2.81
CA TYR A 253 -9.28 22.41 1.84
C TYR A 253 -10.55 21.66 2.29
N ASP A 254 -10.41 20.51 2.94
CA ASP A 254 -11.55 19.74 3.47
C ASP A 254 -12.20 20.47 4.66
N ALA A 255 -11.38 21.13 5.50
CA ALA A 255 -11.86 21.91 6.64
C ALA A 255 -12.72 23.09 6.17
N GLU A 256 -12.24 23.89 5.22
CA GLU A 256 -12.96 25.03 4.64
C GLU A 256 -14.28 24.60 3.99
N ARG A 257 -14.29 23.51 3.23
CA ARG A 257 -15.50 22.94 2.63
C ARG A 257 -16.48 22.41 3.68
N SER A 258 -15.99 21.83 4.77
CA SER A 258 -16.83 21.34 5.86
C SER A 258 -17.43 22.48 6.71
N LEU A 259 -16.73 23.61 6.82
CA LEU A 259 -17.21 24.83 7.48
C LEU A 259 -18.24 25.53 6.61
N SER A 260 -18.00 25.64 5.30
CA SER A 260 -18.96 26.20 4.33
C SER A 260 -20.27 25.41 4.28
N LYS A 261 -20.23 24.07 4.40
CA LYS A 261 -21.43 23.23 4.52
C LYS A 261 -22.19 23.38 5.84
N ARG A 262 -21.51 23.79 6.93
CA ARG A 262 -22.10 24.00 8.26
C ARG A 262 -22.63 25.42 8.47
N GLY A 263 -22.26 26.37 7.62
CA GLY A 263 -22.72 27.76 7.63
C GLY A 263 -23.89 28.08 6.69
N LEU A 264 -24.57 27.07 6.15
CA LEU A 264 -25.85 27.23 5.44
C LEU A 264 -27.01 26.88 6.39
N THR A 265 -27.31 27.79 7.31
CA THR A 265 -28.62 27.98 7.95
C THR A 265 -28.77 29.45 8.32
#